data_AF-A0A382MZU3-F1
#
_entry.id   AF-A0A382MZU3-F1
#
_cell.length_a   1.000
_cell.length_b   1.000
_cell.length_c   1.000
_cell.angle_alpha   90.00
_cell.angle_beta   90.00
_cell.angle_gamma   90.00
#
_symmetry.space_group_name_H-M   'P 1'
#
loop_
_entity.id
_entity.type
_entity.pdbx_description
1 polymer ?
#
loop_
_entity_poly.entity_id
_entity_poly.type
_entity_poly.pdbx_seq_one_letter_code
_entity_poly.pdbx_strand_id
1 'polypeptide(L)'
;MQHFLKHLRLFLILIVSLLLFLISCSKKENGSSTSSSSSTVATVTCASSRDLTASTKTPLLVVRVQYANATFQSSETIWADKIFGTSDGQLNHYLAETTYSKYQFTPVTETSGCTNDGVVTVNMTENHPDTQGNSWACYAATAITAADSSVNFSAYDTDSNGKLSVAELQVIFLVAGGESAQSINSPGGVWGQAGSLTCDVNGDGGILDESCGSTPDNCHGVTLDGVRMLGMTSSTYGQNGFSQFGERQGNSPIDTWDATIGVMAHELGHAYFDLPDLYDTRLSPTNAGIGYFGLMGSGSWGYKSLSEKSGATPVHLSAWSKEKIGACVPQTVDNGTNNI
;
A
#
# COMPACT_ATOMS: atom_id res chain seq x y z
N MET A 1 12.22 20.85 -59.47
CA MET A 1 13.51 20.80 -58.74
C MET A 1 13.38 21.12 -57.24
N GLN A 2 12.58 22.11 -56.82
CA GLN A 2 12.37 22.44 -55.39
C GLN A 2 11.62 21.35 -54.58
N HIS A 3 10.71 20.58 -55.18
CA HIS A 3 10.00 19.48 -54.48
C HIS A 3 10.92 18.29 -54.12
N PHE A 4 11.92 18.00 -54.97
CA PHE A 4 12.87 16.91 -54.76
C PHE A 4 13.85 17.23 -53.60
N LEU A 5 14.30 18.48 -53.50
CA LEU A 5 15.15 18.96 -52.41
C LEU A 5 14.44 18.98 -51.04
N LYS A 6 13.11 19.15 -51.01
CA LYS A 6 12.32 19.15 -49.76
C LYS A 6 12.15 17.73 -49.19
N HIS A 7 11.93 16.74 -50.06
CA HIS A 7 11.87 15.33 -49.65
C HIS A 7 13.25 14.76 -49.29
N LEU A 8 14.32 15.19 -49.95
CA LEU A 8 15.68 14.79 -49.59
C LEU A 8 16.09 15.31 -48.20
N ARG A 9 15.65 16.52 -47.82
CA ARG A 9 15.89 17.09 -46.46
C ARG A 9 15.06 16.39 -45.38
N LEU A 10 13.80 16.04 -45.64
CA LEU A 10 12.98 15.27 -44.70
C LEU A 10 13.51 13.85 -44.48
N PHE A 11 14.01 13.22 -45.56
CA PHE A 11 14.59 11.87 -45.51
C PHE A 11 15.93 11.83 -44.76
N LEU A 12 16.76 12.86 -44.90
CA LEU A 12 18.02 12.99 -44.15
C LEU A 12 17.79 13.21 -42.65
N ILE A 13 16.78 14.00 -42.27
CA ILE A 13 16.41 14.24 -40.87
C ILE A 13 15.88 12.94 -40.23
N LEU A 14 15.06 12.16 -40.94
CA LEU A 14 14.56 10.87 -40.42
C LEU A 14 15.68 9.85 -40.19
N ILE A 15 16.69 9.81 -41.07
CA ILE A 15 17.83 8.90 -40.95
C ILE A 15 18.76 9.31 -39.79
N VAL A 16 19.01 10.61 -39.61
CA VAL A 16 19.84 11.10 -38.49
C VAL A 16 19.15 10.88 -37.13
N SER A 17 17.81 11.02 -37.06
CA SER A 17 17.04 10.67 -35.85
C SER A 17 17.08 9.17 -35.54
N LEU A 18 17.01 8.30 -36.55
CA LEU A 18 17.06 6.85 -36.36
C LEU A 18 18.46 6.35 -35.96
N LEU A 19 19.52 7.03 -36.42
CA LEU A 19 20.91 6.76 -36.02
C LEU A 19 21.25 7.28 -34.62
N LEU A 20 20.59 8.35 -34.14
CA LEU A 20 20.74 8.87 -32.77
C LEU A 20 20.03 8.03 -31.70
N PHE A 21 19.05 7.20 -32.09
CA PHE A 21 18.38 6.24 -31.18
C PHE A 21 19.12 4.89 -31.04
N LEU A 22 20.17 4.63 -31.82
CA LEU A 22 20.89 3.34 -31.82
C LEU A 22 22.22 3.36 -31.06
N ILE A 23 22.58 4.46 -30.38
CA ILE A 23 23.86 4.60 -29.64
C ILE A 23 23.63 4.82 -28.12
N SER A 24 22.41 4.62 -27.62
CA SER A 24 22.16 4.59 -26.17
C SER A 24 22.38 3.18 -25.61
N CYS A 25 23.60 2.92 -25.14
CA CYS A 25 24.03 1.83 -24.25
C CYS A 25 23.31 0.47 -24.37
N SER A 26 23.74 -0.36 -25.31
CA SER A 26 23.48 -1.79 -25.31
C SER A 26 24.45 -2.50 -24.34
N LYS A 27 23.90 -3.13 -23.30
CA LYS A 27 24.64 -4.02 -22.39
C LYS A 27 24.83 -5.36 -23.10
N LYS A 28 26.06 -5.85 -23.16
CA LYS A 28 26.44 -7.16 -23.73
C LYS A 28 25.72 -8.30 -22.98
N GLU A 29 24.96 -9.11 -23.69
CA GLU A 29 24.62 -10.47 -23.29
C GLU A 29 25.59 -11.45 -23.92
N ASN A 30 26.06 -12.40 -23.11
CA ASN A 30 26.62 -13.67 -23.56
C ASN A 30 26.53 -14.65 -22.38
N GLY A 31 25.80 -15.76 -22.55
CA GLY A 31 25.83 -16.86 -21.57
C GLY A 31 24.62 -17.79 -21.61
N SER A 32 24.66 -18.74 -22.54
CA SER A 32 23.74 -19.87 -22.72
C SER A 32 23.33 -20.57 -21.41
N SER A 33 22.03 -20.83 -21.29
CA SER A 33 21.40 -21.68 -20.28
C SER A 33 21.87 -23.13 -20.38
N THR A 34 22.21 -23.74 -19.25
CA THR A 34 22.12 -25.20 -19.06
C THR A 34 21.36 -25.44 -17.77
N SER A 35 20.24 -26.15 -17.89
CA SER A 35 19.31 -26.50 -16.83
C SER A 35 19.91 -27.55 -15.89
N SER A 36 20.02 -27.22 -14.60
CA SER A 36 20.06 -28.22 -13.54
C SER A 36 19.18 -27.75 -12.40
N SER A 37 18.04 -28.41 -12.24
CA SER A 37 17.15 -28.32 -11.10
C SER A 37 17.89 -28.72 -9.83
N SER A 38 18.35 -27.73 -9.07
CA SER A 38 18.75 -27.90 -7.67
C SER A 38 17.82 -27.02 -6.84
N SER A 39 16.90 -27.69 -6.13
CA SER A 39 16.09 -27.13 -5.07
C SER A 39 17.02 -26.63 -3.96
N THR A 40 17.46 -25.38 -4.09
CA THR A 40 18.11 -24.66 -3.01
C THR A 40 16.99 -24.10 -2.15
N VAL A 41 16.89 -24.61 -0.92
CA VAL A 41 16.16 -23.94 0.14
C VAL A 41 16.81 -22.58 0.28
N ALA A 42 16.16 -21.54 -0.23
CA ALA A 42 16.64 -20.18 -0.05
C ALA A 42 16.72 -19.92 1.44
N THR A 43 17.93 -19.71 1.97
CA THR A 43 18.11 -19.19 3.31
C THR A 43 17.44 -17.83 3.36
N VAL A 44 16.27 -17.76 4.00
CA VAL A 44 15.58 -16.52 4.32
C VAL A 44 16.55 -15.71 5.18
N THR A 45 17.17 -14.71 4.56
CA THR A 45 18.09 -13.81 5.26
C THR A 45 17.24 -12.62 5.65
N CYS A 46 17.01 -12.44 6.95
CA CYS A 46 16.27 -11.28 7.43
C CYS A 46 16.99 -10.01 6.93
N ALA A 47 16.22 -9.12 6.30
CA ALA A 47 16.77 -7.88 5.77
C ALA A 47 17.39 -7.09 6.92
N SER A 48 18.65 -6.70 6.74
CA SER A 48 19.30 -5.76 7.66
C SER A 48 18.66 -4.36 7.51
N SER A 49 18.89 -3.50 8.50
CA SER A 49 18.38 -2.13 8.62
C SER A 49 18.14 -1.41 7.29
N ARG A 50 16.99 -0.74 7.16
CA ARG A 50 16.64 0.07 5.98
C ARG A 50 17.23 1.47 6.11
N ASP A 51 17.92 1.94 5.07
CA ASP A 51 18.41 3.32 4.98
C ASP A 51 17.27 4.27 4.57
N LEU A 52 16.52 4.75 5.57
CA LEU A 52 15.43 5.70 5.38
C LEU A 52 15.93 7.15 5.45
N THR A 53 15.68 7.94 4.41
CA THR A 53 16.19 9.31 4.26
C THR A 53 15.13 10.38 4.51
N ALA A 54 13.85 10.02 4.61
CA ALA A 54 12.78 11.00 4.71
C ALA A 54 12.78 11.83 6.00
N SER A 55 12.27 13.06 5.94
CA SER A 55 12.18 13.96 7.11
C SER A 55 11.18 13.49 8.17
N THR A 56 10.10 12.84 7.74
CA THR A 56 9.08 12.24 8.60
C THR A 56 9.10 10.74 8.38
N LYS A 57 9.28 10.02 9.49
CA LYS A 57 9.28 8.56 9.55
C LYS A 57 8.23 8.14 10.56
N THR A 58 7.25 7.36 10.11
CA THR A 58 6.18 6.88 10.98
C THR A 58 6.26 5.36 11.10
N PRO A 59 6.15 4.79 12.32
CA PRO A 59 6.02 3.35 12.51
C PRO A 59 4.81 2.78 11.76
N LEU A 60 5.03 1.71 10.99
CA LEU A 60 3.97 0.95 10.32
C LEU A 60 4.10 -0.52 10.71
N LEU A 61 3.00 -1.10 11.19
CA LEU A 61 2.84 -2.53 11.41
C LEU A 61 2.08 -3.15 10.23
N VAL A 62 2.66 -4.20 9.66
CA VAL A 62 1.98 -5.07 8.69
C VAL A 62 1.50 -6.32 9.42
N VAL A 63 0.19 -6.46 9.60
CA VAL A 63 -0.40 -7.69 10.16
C VAL A 63 -0.78 -8.62 9.01
N ARG A 64 -0.05 -9.72 8.86
CA ARG A 64 -0.29 -10.76 7.88
C ARG A 64 -1.27 -11.79 8.43
N VAL A 65 -2.49 -11.75 7.93
CA VAL A 65 -3.58 -12.59 8.44
C VAL A 65 -3.74 -13.81 7.55
N GLN A 66 -3.46 -14.98 8.10
CA GLN A 66 -3.70 -16.26 7.44
C GLN A 66 -4.83 -17.02 8.12
N TYR A 67 -5.57 -17.79 7.32
CA TYR A 67 -6.73 -18.56 7.74
C TYR A 67 -6.50 -20.05 7.51
N ALA A 68 -7.33 -20.91 8.11
CA ALA A 68 -7.20 -22.35 7.99
C ALA A 68 -7.20 -22.86 6.53
N ASN A 69 -7.93 -22.18 5.65
CA ASN A 69 -8.02 -22.50 4.22
C ASN A 69 -7.27 -21.50 3.32
N ALA A 70 -6.56 -20.52 3.87
CA ALA A 70 -5.86 -19.48 3.11
C ALA A 70 -4.49 -19.16 3.75
N THR A 71 -3.42 -19.62 3.13
CA THR A 71 -2.05 -19.38 3.60
C THR A 71 -1.25 -18.59 2.58
N PHE A 72 -0.34 -17.75 3.07
CA PHE A 72 0.51 -16.94 2.21
C PHE A 72 1.42 -17.77 1.29
N GLN A 73 1.62 -17.30 0.07
CA GLN A 73 2.55 -17.87 -0.90
C GLN A 73 3.96 -17.28 -0.74
N SER A 74 4.04 -15.98 -0.50
CA SER A 74 5.31 -15.26 -0.30
C SER A 74 5.68 -15.19 1.18
N SER A 75 6.97 -15.09 1.49
CA SER A 75 7.47 -15.00 2.87
C SER A 75 7.25 -13.61 3.48
N GLU A 76 7.34 -13.51 4.81
CA GLU A 76 7.35 -12.23 5.54
C GLU A 76 8.39 -11.28 4.98
N THR A 77 9.61 -11.76 4.76
CA THR A 77 10.72 -10.96 4.22
C THR A 77 10.41 -10.37 2.85
N ILE A 78 9.73 -11.09 1.95
CA ILE A 78 9.33 -10.54 0.65
C ILE A 78 8.36 -9.36 0.83
N TRP A 79 7.41 -9.48 1.76
CA TRP A 79 6.47 -8.40 2.07
C TRP A 79 7.15 -7.24 2.79
N ALA A 80 8.04 -7.51 3.75
CA ALA A 80 8.84 -6.51 4.43
C ALA A 80 9.71 -5.73 3.43
N ASP A 81 10.35 -6.40 2.47
CA ASP A 81 11.11 -5.77 1.38
C ASP A 81 10.22 -4.89 0.51
N LYS A 82 9.04 -5.40 0.11
CA LYS A 82 8.12 -4.67 -0.75
C LYS A 82 7.59 -3.39 -0.09
N ILE A 83 7.30 -3.45 1.21
CA ILE A 83 6.67 -2.35 1.97
C ILE A 83 7.74 -1.39 2.51
N PHE A 84 8.78 -1.89 3.18
CA PHE A 84 9.75 -1.06 3.88
C PHE A 84 11.02 -0.74 3.07
N GLY A 85 11.22 -1.42 1.93
CA GLY A 85 12.41 -1.25 1.11
C GLY A 85 12.48 0.07 0.32
N THR A 86 13.70 0.48 -0.02
CA THR A 86 14.01 1.77 -0.66
C THR A 86 14.54 1.65 -2.09
N SER A 87 14.46 0.46 -2.69
CA SER A 87 14.77 0.24 -4.10
C SER A 87 13.56 0.52 -5.01
N ASP A 88 13.80 0.76 -6.30
CA ASP A 88 12.74 0.96 -7.30
C ASP A 88 11.68 -0.16 -7.23
N GLY A 89 10.40 0.23 -7.27
CA GLY A 89 9.25 -0.67 -7.11
C GLY A 89 8.87 -1.05 -5.67
N GLN A 90 9.57 -0.52 -4.66
CA GLN A 90 9.21 -0.70 -3.23
C GLN A 90 8.47 0.54 -2.69
N LEU A 91 7.59 0.34 -1.71
CA LEU A 91 6.67 1.39 -1.25
C LEU A 91 7.40 2.58 -0.63
N ASN A 92 8.42 2.37 0.21
CA ASN A 92 9.20 3.45 0.79
C ASN A 92 10.04 4.22 -0.23
N HIS A 93 10.47 3.58 -1.33
CA HIS A 93 11.04 4.30 -2.47
C HIS A 93 10.00 5.21 -3.13
N TYR A 94 8.82 4.67 -3.44
CA TYR A 94 7.72 5.43 -4.03
C TYR A 94 7.33 6.64 -3.17
N LEU A 95 7.18 6.46 -1.86
CA LEU A 95 6.83 7.54 -0.93
C LEU A 95 7.91 8.63 -0.89
N ALA A 96 9.19 8.26 -0.82
CA ALA A 96 10.27 9.23 -0.87
C ALA A 96 10.29 10.00 -2.20
N GLU A 97 10.08 9.33 -3.32
CA GLU A 97 10.04 9.98 -4.64
C GLU A 97 8.85 10.94 -4.77
N THR A 98 7.64 10.47 -4.48
CA THR A 98 6.39 11.22 -4.72
C THR A 98 6.22 12.38 -3.74
N THR A 99 6.77 12.27 -2.53
CA THR A 99 6.66 13.28 -1.45
C THR A 99 7.91 14.13 -1.26
N TYR A 100 8.87 14.09 -2.19
CA TYR A 100 10.13 14.85 -2.10
C TYR A 100 10.93 14.54 -0.81
N SER A 101 11.02 13.26 -0.47
CA SER A 101 11.64 12.74 0.76
C SER A 101 11.01 13.29 2.04
N LYS A 102 9.72 13.64 2.02
CA LYS A 102 9.03 14.05 3.24
C LYS A 102 8.60 12.85 4.09
N TYR A 103 8.07 11.80 3.48
CA TYR A 103 7.46 10.68 4.21
C TYR A 103 8.05 9.32 3.82
N GLN A 104 8.32 8.49 4.83
CA GLN A 104 8.57 7.04 4.73
C GLN A 104 8.02 6.35 5.99
N PHE A 105 7.82 5.04 5.91
CA PHE A 105 7.42 4.22 7.06
C PHE A 105 8.61 3.44 7.63
N THR A 106 8.73 3.41 8.96
CA THR A 106 9.68 2.55 9.67
C THR A 106 8.98 1.26 10.08
N PRO A 107 9.64 0.09 9.96
CA PRO A 107 9.09 -1.13 10.52
C PRO A 107 8.95 -0.99 12.04
N VAL A 108 7.84 -1.50 12.57
CA VAL A 108 7.68 -1.62 14.04
C VAL A 108 8.68 -2.59 14.63
N THR A 109 9.05 -2.34 15.89
CA THR A 109 9.70 -3.33 16.76
C THR A 109 8.70 -4.42 17.11
N GLU A 110 9.06 -5.67 16.82
CA GLU A 110 8.21 -6.85 16.97
C GLU A 110 9.05 -8.13 17.09
N THR A 111 8.45 -9.30 17.35
CA THR A 111 9.16 -10.57 17.64
C THR A 111 8.74 -11.77 16.80
N SER A 112 7.81 -11.58 15.86
CA SER A 112 7.39 -12.56 14.87
C SER A 112 8.49 -12.80 13.83
N GLY A 113 8.60 -14.03 13.35
CA GLY A 113 9.45 -14.37 12.21
C GLY A 113 10.84 -13.72 12.20
N CYS A 114 11.05 -12.80 11.25
CA CYS A 114 12.23 -11.95 11.20
C CYS A 114 12.06 -10.70 12.10
N THR A 115 12.51 -10.82 13.34
CA THR A 115 12.40 -9.78 14.37
C THR A 115 12.73 -8.37 13.87
N ASN A 116 11.82 -7.44 14.12
CA ASN A 116 11.89 -6.01 13.78
C ASN A 116 11.89 -5.72 12.27
N ASP A 117 11.31 -6.59 11.46
CA ASP A 117 11.06 -6.30 10.04
C ASP A 117 9.70 -5.62 9.79
N GLY A 118 8.92 -5.42 10.87
CA GLY A 118 7.64 -4.70 10.87
C GLY A 118 6.45 -5.57 10.42
N VAL A 119 6.65 -6.88 10.27
CA VAL A 119 5.65 -7.81 9.74
C VAL A 119 5.34 -8.90 10.76
N VAL A 120 4.08 -8.98 11.20
CA VAL A 120 3.62 -10.01 12.13
C VAL A 120 2.64 -10.93 11.43
N THR A 121 2.91 -12.24 11.39
CA THR A 121 1.95 -13.22 10.86
C THR A 121 1.07 -13.80 11.97
N VAL A 122 -0.24 -13.68 11.82
CA VAL A 122 -1.25 -14.21 12.75
C VAL A 122 -2.08 -15.32 12.09
N ASN A 123 -2.35 -16.38 12.86
CA ASN A 123 -3.05 -17.57 12.41
C ASN A 123 -4.49 -17.60 12.92
N MET A 124 -5.46 -17.36 12.04
CA MET A 124 -6.88 -17.50 12.35
C MET A 124 -7.29 -18.97 12.17
N THR A 125 -7.95 -19.55 13.16
CA THR A 125 -8.36 -20.97 13.13
C THR A 125 -9.56 -21.22 12.22
N GLU A 126 -10.30 -20.18 11.87
CA GLU A 126 -11.46 -20.22 10.99
C GLU A 126 -11.08 -20.17 9.50
N ASN A 127 -12.07 -20.43 8.64
CA ASN A 127 -11.92 -20.23 7.21
C ASN A 127 -11.98 -18.74 6.88
N HIS A 128 -11.32 -18.37 5.78
CA HIS A 128 -11.34 -17.02 5.23
C HIS A 128 -12.80 -16.54 5.03
N PRO A 129 -13.17 -15.35 5.53
CA PRO A 129 -14.56 -14.90 5.57
C PRO A 129 -15.14 -14.46 4.22
N ASP A 130 -14.28 -14.23 3.23
CA ASP A 130 -14.65 -13.81 1.87
C ASP A 130 -15.57 -12.58 1.88
N THR A 131 -15.18 -11.55 2.65
CA THR A 131 -15.99 -10.34 2.80
C THR A 131 -16.12 -9.58 1.49
N GLN A 132 -15.14 -9.71 0.58
CA GLN A 132 -15.06 -8.98 -0.66
C GLN A 132 -15.20 -7.48 -0.40
N GLY A 133 -16.23 -6.83 -0.98
CA GLY A 133 -16.53 -5.41 -0.75
C GLY A 133 -17.26 -5.10 0.57
N ASN A 134 -17.62 -6.11 1.36
CA ASN A 134 -18.22 -5.89 2.69
C ASN A 134 -17.13 -5.58 3.73
N SER A 135 -17.56 -4.97 4.85
CA SER A 135 -16.67 -4.65 5.95
C SER A 135 -15.95 -5.89 6.50
N TRP A 136 -14.65 -5.75 6.71
CA TRP A 136 -13.80 -6.76 7.35
C TRP A 136 -13.38 -6.35 8.78
N ALA A 137 -13.94 -5.26 9.32
CA ALA A 137 -13.53 -4.66 10.59
C ALA A 137 -13.58 -5.62 11.80
N CYS A 138 -14.60 -6.49 11.88
CA CYS A 138 -14.69 -7.50 12.96
C CYS A 138 -13.50 -8.47 12.96
N TYR A 139 -13.09 -8.91 11.78
CA TYR A 139 -11.96 -9.82 11.62
C TYR A 139 -10.63 -9.10 11.87
N ALA A 140 -10.53 -7.82 11.50
CA ALA A 140 -9.38 -6.97 11.82
C ALA A 140 -9.16 -6.87 13.34
N ALA A 141 -10.23 -6.72 14.13
CA ALA A 141 -10.14 -6.66 15.59
C ALA A 141 -9.56 -7.96 16.19
N THR A 142 -9.99 -9.12 15.69
CA THR A 142 -9.43 -10.42 16.09
C THR A 142 -7.96 -10.54 15.68
N ALA A 143 -7.62 -10.13 14.44
CA ALA A 143 -6.27 -10.23 13.91
C ALA A 143 -5.27 -9.34 14.67
N ILE A 144 -5.61 -8.09 14.98
CA ILE A 144 -4.71 -7.21 15.75
C ILE A 144 -4.53 -7.70 17.18
N THR A 145 -5.59 -8.23 17.81
CA THR A 145 -5.49 -8.84 19.14
C THR A 145 -4.56 -10.05 19.14
N ALA A 146 -4.55 -10.84 18.06
CA ALA A 146 -3.61 -11.95 17.93
C ALA A 146 -2.14 -11.49 17.77
N ALA A 147 -1.92 -10.29 17.21
CA ALA A 147 -0.58 -9.71 17.04
C ALA A 147 0.01 -9.14 18.34
N ASP A 148 -0.82 -8.88 19.36
CA ASP A 148 -0.45 -8.31 20.67
C ASP A 148 0.71 -9.04 21.35
N SER A 149 0.72 -10.38 21.27
CA SER A 149 1.80 -11.19 21.83
C SER A 149 3.18 -10.92 21.21
N SER A 150 3.23 -10.29 20.03
CA SER A 150 4.46 -10.02 19.27
C SER A 150 4.86 -8.54 19.25
N VAL A 151 3.96 -7.62 19.64
CA VAL A 151 4.15 -6.17 19.53
C VAL A 151 3.70 -5.52 20.84
N ASN A 152 4.55 -4.70 21.44
CA ASN A 152 4.13 -3.84 22.55
C ASN A 152 3.60 -2.50 22.01
N PHE A 153 2.29 -2.35 21.95
CA PHE A 153 1.62 -1.15 21.42
C PHE A 153 1.83 0.08 22.30
N SER A 154 1.93 -0.10 23.62
CA SER A 154 2.16 1.02 24.56
C SER A 154 3.48 1.75 24.32
N ALA A 155 4.46 1.09 23.67
CA ALA A 155 5.73 1.70 23.32
C ALA A 155 5.61 2.82 22.26
N TYR A 156 4.48 2.90 21.55
CA TYR A 156 4.22 3.89 20.52
C TYR A 156 3.35 5.06 21.00
N ASP A 157 2.78 5.02 22.21
CA ASP A 157 2.06 6.15 22.81
C ASP A 157 3.06 7.18 23.35
N THR A 158 3.64 7.94 22.41
CA THR A 158 4.77 8.82 22.67
C THR A 158 4.37 10.11 23.39
N ASP A 159 3.11 10.50 23.29
CA ASP A 159 2.56 11.64 24.01
C ASP A 159 1.85 11.26 25.33
N SER A 160 1.75 9.95 25.61
CA SER A 160 1.16 9.37 26.84
C SER A 160 -0.30 9.77 27.05
N ASN A 161 -1.05 9.97 25.97
CA ASN A 161 -2.46 10.32 26.03
C ASN A 161 -3.39 9.08 26.17
N GLY A 162 -2.81 7.88 26.16
CA GLY A 162 -3.51 6.60 26.25
C GLY A 162 -4.10 6.12 24.92
N LYS A 163 -3.72 6.71 23.79
CA LYS A 163 -4.27 6.42 22.45
C LYS A 163 -3.18 6.56 21.40
N LEU A 164 -3.28 5.77 20.32
CA LEU A 164 -2.34 5.86 19.21
C LEU A 164 -2.95 6.62 18.03
N SER A 165 -2.27 7.71 17.66
CA SER A 165 -2.58 8.51 16.48
C SER A 165 -1.85 8.00 15.23
N VAL A 166 -2.29 8.46 14.04
CA VAL A 166 -1.63 8.12 12.76
C VAL A 166 -0.16 8.52 12.74
N ALA A 167 0.24 9.52 13.53
CA ALA A 167 1.62 9.98 13.59
C ALA A 167 2.53 9.04 14.41
N GLU A 168 1.94 8.29 15.33
CA GLU A 168 2.62 7.42 16.29
C GLU A 168 2.75 5.98 15.78
N LEU A 169 1.67 5.46 15.21
CA LEU A 169 1.64 4.13 14.63
C LEU A 169 0.57 4.08 13.54
N GLN A 170 0.89 3.49 12.39
CA GLN A 170 -0.09 3.07 11.40
C GLN A 170 -0.15 1.54 11.33
N VAL A 171 -1.31 0.99 10.99
CA VAL A 171 -1.48 -0.45 10.75
C VAL A 171 -2.02 -0.69 9.36
N ILE A 172 -1.44 -1.68 8.68
CA ILE A 172 -1.98 -2.25 7.45
C ILE A 172 -2.18 -3.76 7.60
N PHE A 173 -3.38 -4.24 7.29
CA PHE A 173 -3.69 -5.66 7.24
C PHE A 173 -3.44 -6.20 5.83
N LEU A 174 -2.56 -7.17 5.75
CA LEU A 174 -2.33 -7.98 4.55
C LEU A 174 -3.08 -9.30 4.78
N VAL A 175 -4.12 -9.56 4.00
CA VAL A 175 -5.00 -10.72 4.23
C VAL A 175 -4.73 -11.80 3.19
N ALA A 176 -4.39 -13.02 3.64
CA ALA A 176 -4.14 -14.16 2.76
C ALA A 176 -5.38 -14.47 1.91
N GLY A 177 -5.20 -14.68 0.61
CA GLY A 177 -6.30 -14.81 -0.33
C GLY A 177 -6.27 -13.74 -1.41
N GLY A 178 -7.41 -13.42 -1.99
CA GLY A 178 -7.53 -12.57 -3.16
C GLY A 178 -7.80 -11.10 -2.85
N GLU A 179 -7.31 -10.23 -3.72
CA GLU A 179 -7.69 -8.82 -3.80
C GLU A 179 -8.95 -8.68 -4.66
N SER A 180 -10.08 -8.39 -4.01
CA SER A 180 -11.40 -8.34 -4.65
C SER A 180 -11.52 -7.18 -5.64
N ALA A 181 -10.70 -6.13 -5.55
CA ALA A 181 -10.64 -5.07 -6.56
C ALA A 181 -10.16 -5.58 -7.94
N GLN A 182 -9.52 -6.76 -8.00
CA GLN A 182 -9.18 -7.46 -9.24
C GLN A 182 -10.08 -8.68 -9.49
N SER A 183 -11.21 -8.79 -8.80
CA SER A 183 -12.12 -9.94 -8.86
C SER A 183 -11.43 -11.28 -8.51
N ILE A 184 -10.41 -11.26 -7.65
CA ILE A 184 -9.75 -12.46 -7.13
C ILE A 184 -10.32 -12.74 -5.75
N ASN A 185 -11.01 -13.87 -5.58
CA ASN A 185 -11.71 -14.24 -4.35
C ASN A 185 -11.52 -15.73 -3.99
N SER A 186 -10.37 -16.32 -4.33
CA SER A 186 -10.07 -17.72 -4.01
C SER A 186 -8.76 -17.81 -3.23
N PRO A 187 -8.73 -18.51 -2.08
CA PRO A 187 -9.82 -19.24 -1.40
C PRO A 187 -10.89 -18.35 -0.73
N GLY A 188 -10.68 -17.04 -0.72
CA GLY A 188 -11.63 -15.97 -0.39
C GLY A 188 -10.98 -14.64 -0.73
N GLY A 189 -11.72 -13.54 -0.72
CA GLY A 189 -11.22 -12.22 -1.05
C GLY A 189 -11.58 -11.15 -0.04
N VAL A 190 -10.73 -10.12 0.01
CA VAL A 190 -11.01 -8.84 0.66
C VAL A 190 -10.76 -7.73 -0.33
N TRP A 191 -11.54 -6.66 -0.24
CA TRP A 191 -11.32 -5.45 -1.03
C TRP A 191 -10.29 -4.55 -0.32
N GLY A 192 -9.33 -4.03 -1.09
CA GLY A 192 -8.39 -3.01 -0.63
C GLY A 192 -9.11 -1.73 -0.21
N GLN A 193 -9.02 -1.37 1.07
CA GLN A 193 -9.72 -0.21 1.62
C GLN A 193 -9.01 0.33 2.87
N ALA A 194 -9.22 1.61 3.16
CA ALA A 194 -8.99 2.16 4.49
C ALA A 194 -10.29 2.20 5.30
N GLY A 195 -10.17 1.98 6.59
CA GLY A 195 -11.31 1.95 7.48
C GLY A 195 -10.92 2.13 8.93
N SER A 196 -11.85 1.74 9.80
CA SER A 196 -11.68 1.75 11.24
C SER A 196 -12.27 0.46 11.78
N LEU A 197 -11.80 0.02 12.94
CA LEU A 197 -12.44 -1.06 13.68
C LEU A 197 -13.80 -0.53 14.12
N THR A 198 -14.84 -0.81 13.34
CA THR A 198 -16.25 -0.54 13.64
C THR A 198 -17.00 -1.84 13.41
N CYS A 199 -17.19 -2.58 14.49
CA CYS A 199 -17.81 -3.90 14.44
C CYS A 199 -19.26 -3.75 14.86
N ASP A 200 -20.17 -4.03 13.93
CA ASP A 200 -21.60 -4.14 14.19
C ASP A 200 -21.96 -5.63 14.21
N VAL A 201 -21.86 -6.24 15.38
CA VAL A 201 -22.06 -7.70 15.55
C VAL A 201 -23.54 -8.05 15.45
N ASN A 202 -24.42 -7.16 15.90
CA ASN A 202 -25.87 -7.41 15.93
C ASN A 202 -26.60 -6.94 14.65
N GLY A 203 -25.93 -6.17 13.78
CA GLY A 203 -26.43 -5.71 12.50
C GLY A 203 -27.51 -4.62 12.61
N ASP A 204 -27.58 -3.92 13.74
CA ASP A 204 -28.59 -2.88 13.98
C ASP A 204 -28.16 -1.49 13.50
N GLY A 205 -26.92 -1.35 13.00
CA GLY A 205 -26.34 -0.12 12.50
C GLY A 205 -25.79 0.82 13.58
N GLY A 206 -25.85 0.44 14.86
CA GLY A 206 -25.30 1.19 15.98
C GLY A 206 -23.84 0.80 16.23
N ILE A 207 -22.94 1.77 16.39
CA ILE A 207 -21.57 1.53 16.85
C ILE A 207 -21.40 2.22 18.20
N LEU A 208 -21.08 1.45 19.24
CA LEU A 208 -20.83 1.98 20.59
C LEU A 208 -19.37 2.37 20.77
N ASP A 209 -19.10 3.35 21.62
CA ASP A 209 -17.73 3.71 22.05
C ASP A 209 -17.17 2.73 23.07
N GLU A 210 -17.10 1.47 22.66
CA GLU A 210 -16.52 0.36 23.42
C GLU A 210 -15.33 -0.24 22.68
N SER A 211 -14.32 -0.68 23.42
CA SER A 211 -13.17 -1.38 22.83
C SER A 211 -13.59 -2.75 22.34
N CYS A 212 -13.24 -3.09 21.10
CA CYS A 212 -13.44 -4.42 20.56
C CYS A 212 -12.71 -5.48 21.39
N GLY A 213 -13.36 -6.64 21.58
CA GLY A 213 -12.88 -7.74 22.42
C GLY A 213 -13.29 -7.67 23.89
N SER A 214 -13.88 -6.55 24.35
CA SER A 214 -14.34 -6.37 25.75
C SER A 214 -15.74 -6.94 26.01
N THR A 215 -16.58 -6.95 24.98
CA THR A 215 -18.00 -7.34 25.00
C THR A 215 -18.35 -8.03 23.68
N PRO A 216 -19.39 -8.89 23.64
CA PRO A 216 -19.91 -9.46 22.39
C PRO A 216 -20.72 -8.45 21.55
N ASP A 217 -20.75 -7.18 21.96
CA ASP A 217 -21.60 -6.12 21.40
C ASP A 217 -20.85 -5.27 20.36
N ASN A 218 -21.55 -4.28 19.79
CA ASN A 218 -21.01 -3.37 18.79
C ASN A 218 -19.88 -2.51 19.39
N CYS A 219 -18.76 -2.38 18.70
CA CYS A 219 -17.54 -1.76 19.24
C CYS A 219 -16.84 -0.87 18.21
N HIS A 220 -16.00 0.05 18.69
CA HIS A 220 -14.99 0.68 17.85
C HIS A 220 -13.61 0.82 18.48
N GLY A 221 -12.58 0.58 17.66
CA GLY A 221 -11.19 0.54 18.11
C GLY A 221 -10.91 -0.63 19.07
N VAL A 222 -9.66 -0.77 19.48
CA VAL A 222 -9.21 -1.81 20.43
C VAL A 222 -8.26 -1.19 21.45
N THR A 223 -8.33 -1.65 22.70
CA THR A 223 -7.38 -1.32 23.76
C THR A 223 -6.45 -2.51 23.99
N LEU A 224 -5.19 -2.35 23.62
CA LEU A 224 -4.12 -3.33 23.82
C LEU A 224 -2.96 -2.64 24.54
N ASP A 225 -2.27 -3.35 25.44
CA ASP A 225 -1.21 -2.78 26.31
C ASP A 225 -1.59 -1.49 27.05
N GLY A 226 -2.88 -1.26 27.30
CA GLY A 226 -3.37 -0.05 27.97
C GLY A 226 -3.51 1.18 27.07
N VAL A 227 -3.35 1.05 25.74
CA VAL A 227 -3.53 2.15 24.76
C VAL A 227 -4.63 1.83 23.76
N ARG A 228 -5.44 2.83 23.39
CA ARG A 228 -6.56 2.67 22.44
C ARG A 228 -6.18 3.05 21.02
N MET A 229 -6.52 2.20 20.05
CA MET A 229 -6.13 2.41 18.64
C MET A 229 -7.16 1.87 17.64
N LEU A 230 -6.92 2.14 16.35
CA LEU A 230 -7.59 1.65 15.14
C LEU A 230 -9.09 1.93 14.99
N GLY A 231 -9.73 2.65 15.90
CA GLY A 231 -11.14 3.02 15.73
C GLY A 231 -11.32 4.27 14.85
N MET A 232 -12.55 4.82 14.87
CA MET A 232 -12.93 6.05 14.17
C MET A 232 -12.04 7.26 14.52
N THR A 233 -11.38 7.81 13.51
CA THR A 233 -10.61 9.05 13.62
C THR A 233 -11.51 10.22 14.03
N SER A 234 -11.28 10.76 15.23
CA SER A 234 -12.00 11.93 15.73
C SER A 234 -11.11 12.73 16.67
N SER A 235 -11.43 14.01 16.88
CA SER A 235 -10.75 14.86 17.88
C SER A 235 -10.86 14.30 19.31
N THR A 236 -11.89 13.50 19.58
CA THR A 236 -12.14 12.90 20.89
C THR A 236 -11.32 11.65 21.12
N TYR A 237 -11.10 10.85 20.06
CA TYR A 237 -10.51 9.52 20.18
C TYR A 237 -9.08 9.43 19.64
N GLY A 238 -8.60 10.38 18.84
CA GLY A 238 -7.22 10.37 18.33
C GLY A 238 -6.86 9.15 17.49
N GLN A 239 -7.85 8.42 16.95
CA GLN A 239 -7.62 7.08 16.38
C GLN A 239 -7.05 7.14 14.96
N ASN A 240 -6.18 6.18 14.67
CA ASN A 240 -5.40 6.05 13.44
C ASN A 240 -6.06 5.24 12.31
N GLY A 241 -7.23 4.64 12.55
CA GLY A 241 -7.84 3.71 11.60
C GLY A 241 -6.86 2.62 11.14
N PHE A 242 -7.15 2.00 10.00
CA PHE A 242 -6.23 1.04 9.36
C PHE A 242 -6.43 1.03 7.85
N SER A 243 -5.48 0.42 7.14
CA SER A 243 -5.63 0.00 5.74
C SER A 243 -5.68 -1.52 5.64
N GLN A 244 -6.33 -2.06 4.63
CA GLN A 244 -6.31 -3.49 4.32
C GLN A 244 -6.15 -3.74 2.84
N PHE A 245 -5.63 -4.90 2.46
CA PHE A 245 -5.62 -5.38 1.08
C PHE A 245 -5.47 -6.90 1.02
N GLY A 246 -5.92 -7.50 -0.08
CA GLY A 246 -5.77 -8.93 -0.34
C GLY A 246 -4.37 -9.27 -0.83
N GLU A 247 -3.85 -10.43 -0.43
CA GLU A 247 -2.51 -10.88 -0.80
C GLU A 247 -2.32 -10.99 -2.32
N ARG A 248 -3.33 -11.49 -3.04
CA ARG A 248 -3.19 -11.93 -4.44
C ARG A 248 -4.03 -11.10 -5.40
N GLN A 249 -3.37 -10.42 -6.33
CA GLN A 249 -3.99 -9.86 -7.53
C GLN A 249 -3.85 -10.86 -8.69
N GLY A 250 -4.56 -10.66 -9.79
CA GLY A 250 -4.53 -11.63 -10.88
C GLY A 250 -5.37 -11.26 -12.09
N ASN A 251 -5.16 -12.01 -13.17
CA ASN A 251 -6.07 -12.00 -14.32
C ASN A 251 -7.19 -13.04 -14.16
N SER A 252 -6.95 -14.06 -13.32
CA SER A 252 -7.90 -15.13 -13.01
C SER A 252 -7.51 -15.82 -11.70
N PRO A 253 -8.37 -16.64 -11.09
CA PRO A 253 -8.04 -17.38 -9.88
C PRO A 253 -6.82 -18.32 -9.98
N ILE A 254 -6.39 -18.68 -11.20
CA ILE A 254 -5.25 -19.58 -11.45
C ILE A 254 -4.01 -18.84 -12.01
N ASP A 255 -4.14 -17.57 -12.36
CA ASP A 255 -3.05 -16.70 -12.83
C ASP A 255 -3.00 -15.47 -11.92
N THR A 256 -2.34 -15.63 -10.78
CA THR A 256 -2.23 -14.63 -9.72
C THR A 256 -0.78 -14.29 -9.40
N TRP A 257 -0.59 -13.11 -8.80
CA TRP A 257 0.67 -12.62 -8.28
C TRP A 257 0.43 -11.86 -6.98
N ASP A 258 1.48 -11.63 -6.20
CA ASP A 258 1.38 -10.82 -4.99
C ASP A 258 0.93 -9.39 -5.32
N ALA A 259 0.01 -8.85 -4.54
CA ALA A 259 -0.46 -7.48 -4.67
C ALA A 259 0.70 -6.48 -4.84
N THR A 260 0.50 -5.56 -5.77
CA THR A 260 1.46 -4.52 -6.12
C THR A 260 1.43 -3.36 -5.14
N ILE A 261 2.46 -2.51 -5.14
CA ILE A 261 2.55 -1.38 -4.21
C ILE A 261 1.46 -0.32 -4.43
N GLY A 262 0.81 -0.31 -5.60
CA GLY A 262 -0.23 0.63 -5.95
C GLY A 262 -1.44 0.61 -5.02
N VAL A 263 -1.96 -0.58 -4.69
CA VAL A 263 -3.08 -0.70 -3.73
C VAL A 263 -2.62 -0.28 -2.33
N MET A 264 -1.44 -0.72 -1.89
CA MET A 264 -0.91 -0.33 -0.57
C MET A 264 -0.74 1.18 -0.43
N ALA A 265 -0.18 1.83 -1.45
CA ALA A 265 0.03 3.26 -1.46
C ALA A 265 -1.29 4.03 -1.48
N HIS A 266 -2.29 3.54 -2.22
CA HIS A 266 -3.63 4.13 -2.27
C HIS A 266 -4.32 4.04 -0.90
N GLU A 267 -4.34 2.86 -0.29
CA GLU A 267 -5.02 2.68 1.01
C GLU A 267 -4.32 3.42 2.15
N LEU A 268 -2.98 3.49 2.15
CA LEU A 268 -2.25 4.33 3.09
C LEU A 268 -2.46 5.83 2.79
N GLY A 269 -2.74 6.18 1.54
CA GLY A 269 -3.22 7.50 1.12
C GLY A 269 -4.44 7.95 1.92
N HIS A 270 -5.40 7.05 2.09
CA HIS A 270 -6.56 7.30 2.94
C HIS A 270 -6.19 7.26 4.43
N ALA A 271 -5.65 6.14 4.90
CA ALA A 271 -5.55 5.87 6.35
C ALA A 271 -4.53 6.76 7.06
N TYR A 272 -3.41 7.09 6.41
CA TYR A 272 -2.34 7.90 7.03
C TYR A 272 -2.43 9.37 6.66
N PHE A 273 -2.77 9.69 5.39
CA PHE A 273 -2.77 11.06 4.89
C PHE A 273 -4.14 11.75 4.86
N ASP A 274 -5.22 11.04 5.17
CA ASP A 274 -6.60 11.55 5.09
C ASP A 274 -6.92 12.15 3.71
N LEU A 275 -6.41 11.51 2.65
CA LEU A 275 -6.73 11.88 1.28
C LEU A 275 -8.05 11.21 0.87
N PRO A 276 -8.97 11.90 0.17
CA PRO A 276 -10.16 11.28 -0.38
C PRO A 276 -9.85 10.55 -1.69
N ASP A 277 -10.79 9.70 -2.11
CA ASP A 277 -10.82 9.21 -3.49
C ASP A 277 -10.99 10.39 -4.44
N LEU A 278 -10.19 10.40 -5.51
CA LEU A 278 -10.25 11.38 -6.58
C LEU A 278 -10.82 10.79 -7.88
N TYR A 279 -11.30 9.54 -7.84
CA TYR A 279 -12.18 8.96 -8.85
C TYR A 279 -13.65 9.09 -8.43
N ASP A 280 -14.56 8.66 -9.31
CA ASP A 280 -15.99 8.69 -9.06
C ASP A 280 -16.45 7.47 -8.24
N THR A 281 -16.77 7.69 -6.97
CA THR A 281 -17.10 6.64 -5.98
C THR A 281 -18.58 6.23 -5.97
N ARG A 282 -19.41 6.76 -6.89
CA ARG A 282 -20.82 6.36 -6.97
C ARG A 282 -20.94 4.89 -7.36
N LEU A 283 -22.01 4.23 -6.88
CA LEU A 283 -22.34 2.84 -7.26
C LEU A 283 -22.40 2.63 -8.79
N SER A 284 -22.80 3.67 -9.52
CA SER A 284 -22.73 3.73 -10.98
C SER A 284 -21.89 4.94 -11.39
N PRO A 285 -20.56 4.79 -11.51
CA PRO A 285 -19.69 5.88 -11.93
C PRO A 285 -20.07 6.39 -13.31
N THR A 286 -20.07 7.70 -13.50
CA THR A 286 -20.34 8.35 -14.80
C THR A 286 -19.11 9.09 -15.35
N ASN A 287 -18.00 9.12 -14.62
CA ASN A 287 -16.72 9.66 -15.05
C ASN A 287 -15.56 8.98 -14.31
N ALA A 288 -14.31 9.26 -14.69
CA ALA A 288 -13.12 8.67 -14.08
C ALA A 288 -12.52 9.52 -12.93
N GLY A 289 -13.17 10.62 -12.56
CA GLY A 289 -12.58 11.69 -11.75
C GLY A 289 -11.28 12.20 -12.39
N ILE A 290 -10.17 12.13 -11.65
CA ILE A 290 -8.84 12.49 -12.18
C ILE A 290 -8.19 11.37 -13.03
N GLY A 291 -8.81 10.20 -13.17
CA GLY A 291 -8.24 9.07 -13.90
C GLY A 291 -6.82 8.71 -13.44
N TYR A 292 -5.92 8.47 -14.40
CA TYR A 292 -4.51 8.14 -14.11
C TYR A 292 -3.63 9.35 -13.76
N PHE A 293 -4.17 10.56 -13.55
CA PHE A 293 -3.36 11.75 -13.23
C PHE A 293 -2.93 11.86 -11.75
N GLY A 294 -3.29 10.88 -10.91
CA GLY A 294 -2.81 10.82 -9.54
C GLY A 294 -3.12 9.49 -8.85
N LEU A 295 -2.33 9.15 -7.83
CA LEU A 295 -2.47 7.93 -7.03
C LEU A 295 -3.90 7.70 -6.51
N MET A 296 -4.54 8.75 -5.99
CA MET A 296 -5.88 8.67 -5.40
C MET A 296 -7.00 8.57 -6.45
N GLY A 297 -6.66 8.53 -7.75
CA GLY A 297 -7.55 8.16 -8.84
C GLY A 297 -7.28 6.73 -9.30
N SER A 298 -7.32 6.50 -10.61
CA SER A 298 -6.87 5.24 -11.23
C SER A 298 -5.35 5.09 -11.25
N GLY A 299 -4.59 6.11 -10.81
CA GLY A 299 -3.12 6.10 -10.81
C GLY A 299 -2.50 5.00 -9.94
N SER A 300 -3.23 4.48 -8.94
CA SER A 300 -2.85 3.30 -8.16
C SER A 300 -2.65 2.05 -9.03
N TRP A 301 -3.27 1.98 -10.21
CA TRP A 301 -3.11 0.90 -11.18
C TRP A 301 -2.07 1.19 -12.26
N GLY A 302 -1.26 2.25 -12.11
CA GLY A 302 -0.20 2.62 -13.04
C GLY A 302 0.90 1.55 -13.17
N TYR A 303 1.54 1.51 -14.34
CA TYR A 303 2.73 0.70 -14.61
C TYR A 303 3.58 1.33 -15.72
N LYS A 304 4.92 1.23 -15.66
CA LYS A 304 5.86 1.85 -16.61
C LYS A 304 6.03 1.04 -17.89
N SER A 305 5.72 -0.26 -17.87
CA SER A 305 5.86 -1.13 -19.04
C SER A 305 4.84 -2.26 -19.07
N LEU A 306 4.49 -2.75 -20.26
CA LEU A 306 3.53 -3.86 -20.45
C LEU A 306 3.99 -5.21 -19.86
N SER A 307 5.27 -5.34 -19.52
CA SER A 307 5.78 -6.51 -18.80
C SER A 307 5.50 -6.47 -17.30
N GLU A 308 5.11 -5.32 -16.77
CA GLU A 308 4.77 -5.16 -15.37
C GLU A 308 3.31 -5.48 -15.08
N LYS A 309 3.05 -5.82 -13.82
CA LYS A 309 1.69 -5.99 -13.32
C LYS A 309 1.08 -4.63 -13.01
N SER A 310 -0.24 -4.53 -13.15
CA SER A 310 -1.00 -3.33 -12.83
C SER A 310 -0.70 -2.86 -11.39
N GLY A 311 -0.37 -1.58 -11.21
CA GLY A 311 -0.02 -0.98 -9.92
C GLY A 311 1.41 -1.27 -9.43
N ALA A 312 2.26 -1.95 -10.21
CA ALA A 312 3.66 -2.20 -9.82
C ALA A 312 4.49 -0.92 -9.76
N THR A 313 4.17 0.07 -10.59
CA THR A 313 4.78 1.40 -10.59
C THR A 313 3.67 2.46 -10.66
N PRO A 314 2.99 2.72 -9.51
CA PRO A 314 1.84 3.59 -9.48
C PRO A 314 2.21 5.03 -9.81
N VAL A 315 1.23 5.78 -10.31
CA VAL A 315 1.42 7.20 -10.62
C VAL A 315 1.66 7.98 -9.34
N HIS A 316 2.43 9.07 -9.43
CA HIS A 316 2.65 10.00 -8.33
C HIS A 316 1.33 10.53 -7.74
N LEU A 317 1.43 11.08 -6.52
CA LEU A 317 0.36 11.88 -5.94
C LEU A 317 0.09 13.11 -6.82
N SER A 318 -1.17 13.52 -6.94
CA SER A 318 -1.52 14.75 -7.63
C SER A 318 -0.91 15.97 -6.94
N ALA A 319 -0.75 17.09 -7.65
CA ALA A 319 -0.23 18.34 -7.05
C ALA A 319 -1.07 18.77 -5.83
N TRP A 320 -2.39 18.66 -5.92
CA TRP A 320 -3.31 18.93 -4.81
C TRP A 320 -3.07 17.99 -3.62
N SER A 321 -2.90 16.69 -3.87
CA SER A 321 -2.61 15.73 -2.81
C SER A 321 -1.27 16.03 -2.13
N LYS A 322 -0.24 16.41 -2.89
CA LYS A 322 1.08 16.78 -2.34
C LYS A 322 1.01 18.04 -1.48
N GLU A 323 0.24 19.06 -1.89
CA GLU A 323 -0.03 20.24 -1.08
C GLU A 323 -0.79 19.88 0.20
N LYS A 324 -1.85 19.07 0.08
CA LYS A 324 -2.72 18.68 1.20
C LYS A 324 -1.95 17.96 2.32
N ILE A 325 -0.98 17.11 1.97
CA ILE A 325 -0.10 16.44 2.94
C ILE A 325 1.14 17.28 3.30
N GLY A 326 1.23 18.50 2.78
CA GLY A 326 2.37 19.41 2.96
C GLY A 326 3.69 18.87 2.43
N ALA A 327 3.69 17.93 1.47
CA ALA A 327 4.91 17.46 0.80
C ALA A 327 5.60 18.57 0.00
N CYS A 328 4.85 19.58 -0.42
CA CYS A 328 5.39 20.79 -1.02
C CYS A 328 4.62 22.02 -0.54
N VAL A 329 5.24 23.19 -0.71
CA VAL A 329 4.60 24.50 -0.59
C VAL A 329 4.40 25.03 -2.02
N PRO A 330 3.16 25.14 -2.52
CA PRO A 330 2.92 25.68 -3.85
C PRO A 330 3.35 27.14 -3.95
N GLN A 331 3.78 27.54 -5.13
CA GLN A 331 3.96 28.96 -5.44
C GLN A 331 2.58 29.58 -5.69
N THR A 332 2.18 30.54 -4.87
CA THR A 332 1.01 31.38 -5.15
C THR A 332 1.33 32.35 -6.28
N VAL A 333 0.47 32.40 -7.29
CA VAL A 333 0.57 33.35 -8.41
C VAL A 333 -0.60 34.33 -8.30
N ASP A 334 -0.29 35.61 -8.08
CA ASP A 334 -1.28 36.68 -8.09
C ASP A 334 -1.63 37.08 -9.53
N ASN A 335 -2.89 37.41 -9.77
CA ASN A 335 -3.37 37.81 -11.09
C ASN A 335 -2.75 39.17 -11.47
N GLY A 336 -1.85 39.21 -12.46
CA GLY A 336 -1.34 40.47 -13.01
C GLY A 336 0.17 40.57 -13.29
N THR A 337 1.00 39.61 -12.86
CA THR A 337 2.41 39.56 -13.28
C THR A 337 2.61 38.60 -14.43
N ASN A 338 2.32 39.08 -15.65
CA ASN A 338 2.81 38.50 -16.90
C ASN A 338 4.33 38.70 -16.99
N ASN A 339 5.11 37.94 -16.22
CA ASN A 339 6.54 37.80 -16.42
C ASN A 339 6.84 36.31 -16.66
N ILE A 340 6.38 35.80 -17.80
CA ILE A 340 6.94 34.60 -18.44
C ILE A 340 7.79 35.09 -19.60
#